data_AF-A0AAN8BSP6-F1
#
_entry.id   AF-A0AAN8BSP6-F1
#
_cell.length_a   1.000
_cell.length_b   1.000
_cell.length_c   1.000
_cell.angle_alpha   90.00
_cell.angle_beta   90.00
_cell.angle_gamma   90.00
#
_symmetry.space_group_name_H-M   'P 1'
#
loop_
_entity.id
_entity.type
_entity.pdbx_description
1 polymer ?
#
loop_
_entity_poly.entity_id
_entity_poly.type
_entity_poly.pdbx_seq_one_letter_code
_entity_poly.pdbx_strand_id
1 'polypeptide(L)'
;MLSVSESLCGCGRLWGLCAAQAWGGLAEMLKDPQCFKYCDIPNFPKSTVHGHAGRLVFGTLKGKPCVCMQGRFHLYEGYPIQKITLPMRVFKLMGVETVFLTNAAGGLNQEYKVGDVMIMKDHINMPGFAGNNPLVGPNDDRFGVRFPCMSDAYDRKLRQMALDVASELGYNDFFREGVYCVLGGSVLRNHR
;
A
#
# COMPACT_ATOMS: atom_id res chain seq x y z
N MET A 1 14.53 -13.27 -9.98
CA MET A 1 14.02 -12.15 -10.79
C MET A 1 13.54 -12.66 -12.14
N LEU A 2 14.36 -13.45 -12.86
CA LEU A 2 13.97 -14.18 -14.07
C LEU A 2 12.71 -15.05 -13.90
N SER A 3 12.58 -15.80 -12.81
CA SER A 3 11.38 -16.63 -12.56
C SER A 3 10.09 -15.83 -12.33
N VAL A 4 10.17 -14.62 -11.76
CA VAL A 4 9.01 -13.73 -11.54
C VAL A 4 8.67 -13.02 -12.86
N SER A 5 9.66 -12.59 -13.64
CA SER A 5 9.41 -11.98 -14.94
C SER A 5 8.86 -12.98 -15.96
N GLU A 6 9.36 -14.23 -15.98
CA GLU A 6 8.88 -15.28 -16.89
C GLU A 6 7.43 -15.69 -16.60
N SER A 7 7.05 -15.76 -15.32
CA SER A 7 5.64 -15.95 -14.94
C SER A 7 4.75 -14.76 -15.30
N LEU A 8 5.32 -13.56 -15.45
CA LEU A 8 4.62 -12.33 -15.82
C LEU A 8 4.58 -12.09 -17.34
N CYS A 9 5.41 -12.76 -18.15
CA CYS A 9 5.42 -12.60 -19.60
C CYS A 9 4.08 -12.97 -20.29
N GLY A 10 3.18 -13.69 -19.60
CA GLY A 10 1.82 -13.96 -20.06
C GLY A 10 0.75 -12.98 -19.54
N CYS A 11 1.07 -12.16 -18.55
CA CYS A 11 0.18 -11.13 -18.01
C CYS A 11 0.52 -9.81 -18.70
N GLY A 12 -0.34 -9.31 -19.59
CA GLY A 12 -0.25 -7.93 -20.08
C GLY A 12 -0.15 -6.90 -18.94
N ARG A 13 0.16 -5.63 -19.27
CA ARG A 13 0.39 -4.51 -18.32
C ARG A 13 -0.42 -4.67 -17.01
N LEU A 14 0.26 -4.71 -15.86
CA LEU A 14 -0.36 -4.81 -14.54
C LEU A 14 -1.04 -3.49 -14.18
N TRP A 15 -2.35 -3.49 -13.95
CA TRP A 15 -3.12 -2.26 -13.70
C TRP A 15 -3.28 -1.92 -12.22
N GLY A 16 -2.98 -2.82 -11.30
CA GLY A 16 -3.21 -2.58 -9.88
C GLY A 16 -2.31 -3.35 -8.95
N LEU A 17 -1.66 -2.64 -8.04
CA LEU A 17 -1.15 -3.20 -6.79
C LEU A 17 -2.21 -2.98 -5.71
N CYS A 18 -2.55 -4.02 -4.95
CA CYS A 18 -3.24 -3.83 -3.67
C CYS A 18 -2.33 -4.27 -2.51
N ALA A 19 -1.90 -3.31 -1.69
CA ALA A 19 -1.16 -3.63 -0.46
C ALA A 19 -2.16 -3.72 0.70
N ALA A 20 -2.40 -4.94 1.18
CA ALA A 20 -3.35 -5.19 2.26
C ALA A 20 -2.67 -5.76 3.50
N GLN A 21 -2.64 -4.96 4.56
CA GLN A 21 -2.60 -5.50 5.92
C GLN A 21 -4.02 -5.65 6.49
N ALA A 22 -4.95 -4.76 6.15
CA ALA A 22 -6.28 -4.75 6.77
C ALA A 22 -7.31 -5.66 6.08
N TRP A 23 -7.02 -6.13 4.86
CA TRP A 23 -7.94 -6.93 4.04
C TRP A 23 -7.20 -8.13 3.48
N GLY A 24 -6.68 -8.98 4.38
CA GLY A 24 -5.97 -10.21 3.99
C GLY A 24 -6.70 -10.95 2.87
N GLY A 25 -8.02 -11.07 3.03
CA GLY A 25 -9.00 -11.69 2.11
C GLY A 25 -9.01 -11.22 0.65
N LEU A 26 -8.43 -10.06 0.32
CA LEU A 26 -8.46 -9.58 -1.06
C LEU A 26 -7.58 -10.44 -1.98
N ALA A 27 -6.44 -10.94 -1.48
CA ALA A 27 -5.59 -11.78 -2.31
C ALA A 27 -6.23 -13.15 -2.59
N GLU A 28 -7.08 -13.64 -1.67
CA GLU A 28 -7.88 -14.85 -1.83
C GLU A 28 -8.98 -14.68 -2.89
N MET A 29 -9.34 -13.44 -3.25
CA MET A 29 -10.29 -13.16 -4.34
C MET A 29 -9.64 -13.19 -5.72
N LEU A 30 -8.31 -13.30 -5.82
CA LEU A 30 -7.61 -13.38 -7.10
C LEU A 30 -7.87 -14.73 -7.76
N LYS A 31 -8.18 -14.69 -9.05
CA LYS A 31 -8.21 -15.88 -9.91
C LYS A 31 -6.81 -16.23 -10.39
N ASP A 32 -6.55 -17.52 -10.52
CA ASP A 32 -5.28 -18.12 -10.96
C ASP A 32 -4.06 -17.60 -10.18
N PRO A 33 -4.07 -17.69 -8.83
CA PRO A 33 -3.07 -17.04 -8.01
C PRO A 33 -1.69 -17.69 -8.13
N GLN A 34 -0.66 -16.88 -8.35
CA GLN A 34 0.74 -17.27 -8.22
C GLN A 34 1.35 -16.60 -6.99
N CYS A 35 1.83 -17.41 -6.05
CA CYS A 35 2.30 -16.95 -4.75
C CYS A 35 3.83 -17.03 -4.66
N PHE A 36 4.47 -15.95 -4.22
CA PHE A 36 5.91 -15.86 -3.98
C PHE A 36 6.17 -15.38 -2.56
N LYS A 37 6.84 -16.17 -1.73
CA LYS A 37 7.19 -15.75 -0.36
C LYS A 37 8.25 -14.65 -0.42
N TYR A 38 8.17 -13.67 0.48
CA TYR A 38 9.16 -12.59 0.54
C TYR A 38 10.58 -13.11 0.77
N CYS A 39 10.76 -14.20 1.52
CA CYS A 39 12.08 -14.81 1.75
C CYS A 39 12.74 -15.38 0.49
N ASP A 40 11.96 -15.71 -0.54
CA ASP A 40 12.45 -16.27 -1.79
C ASP A 40 12.73 -15.18 -2.84
N ILE A 41 12.37 -13.93 -2.53
CA ILE A 41 12.57 -12.78 -3.41
C ILE A 41 13.84 -12.03 -2.98
N PRO A 42 14.87 -11.92 -3.84
CA PRO A 42 16.09 -11.22 -3.50
C PRO A 42 15.83 -9.79 -3.02
N ASN A 43 16.52 -9.40 -1.95
CA ASN A 43 16.45 -8.08 -1.31
C ASN A 43 15.12 -7.73 -0.61
N PHE A 44 14.09 -8.57 -0.69
CA PHE A 44 12.85 -8.31 0.05
C PHE A 44 13.07 -8.41 1.57
N PRO A 45 12.40 -7.56 2.37
CA PRO A 45 12.42 -7.69 3.82
C PRO A 45 11.64 -8.93 4.28
N LYS A 46 11.98 -9.43 5.48
CA LYS A 46 11.21 -10.49 6.13
C LYS A 46 10.06 -9.87 6.92
N SER A 47 8.86 -10.38 6.75
CA SER A 47 7.72 -9.96 7.57
C SER A 47 7.80 -10.59 8.96
N THR A 48 7.65 -9.78 10.02
CA THR A 48 7.75 -10.25 11.42
C THR A 48 6.47 -10.06 12.23
N VAL A 49 5.49 -9.31 11.70
CA VAL A 49 4.24 -8.96 12.40
C VAL A 49 3.18 -10.07 12.25
N HIS A 50 2.48 -10.40 13.33
CA HIS A 50 1.37 -11.36 13.29
C HIS A 50 0.26 -10.90 12.33
N GLY A 51 -0.30 -11.84 11.56
CA GLY A 51 -1.29 -11.54 10.51
C GLY A 51 -0.69 -11.12 9.16
N HIS A 52 0.64 -11.02 9.05
CA HIS A 52 1.30 -10.84 7.77
C HIS A 52 1.80 -12.18 7.21
N ALA A 53 1.14 -12.67 6.16
CA ALA A 53 1.55 -13.92 5.50
C ALA A 53 2.95 -13.84 4.86
N GLY A 54 3.42 -12.65 4.50
CA GLY A 54 4.78 -12.44 3.99
C GLY A 54 4.96 -12.94 2.57
N ARG A 55 4.00 -12.67 1.66
CA ARG A 55 4.05 -13.12 0.27
C ARG A 55 3.46 -12.11 -0.71
N LEU A 56 3.97 -12.12 -1.94
CA LEU A 56 3.32 -11.51 -3.10
C LEU A 56 2.38 -12.54 -3.73
N VAL A 57 1.17 -12.11 -4.06
CA VAL A 57 0.18 -12.93 -4.76
C VAL A 57 -0.19 -12.23 -6.06
N PHE A 58 0.19 -12.81 -7.18
CA PHE A 58 -0.21 -12.36 -8.52
C PHE A 58 -1.45 -13.10 -8.95
N GLY A 59 -2.31 -12.48 -9.75
CA GLY A 59 -3.48 -13.13 -10.31
C GLY A 59 -4.37 -12.12 -11.03
N THR A 60 -5.63 -12.47 -11.25
CA THR A 60 -6.60 -11.56 -11.85
C THR A 60 -7.76 -11.25 -10.91
N LEU A 61 -8.09 -9.96 -10.75
CA LEU A 61 -9.27 -9.50 -10.03
C LEU A 61 -10.24 -8.88 -11.02
N LYS A 62 -11.44 -9.47 -11.17
CA LYS A 62 -12.47 -9.01 -12.13
C LYS A 62 -11.91 -8.77 -13.56
N GLY A 63 -11.02 -9.67 -14.01
CA GLY A 63 -10.40 -9.60 -15.34
C GLY A 63 -9.22 -8.62 -15.46
N LYS A 64 -8.80 -7.97 -14.36
CA LYS A 64 -7.63 -7.09 -14.33
C LYS A 64 -6.44 -7.82 -13.70
N PRO A 65 -5.24 -7.79 -14.31
CA PRO A 65 -4.05 -8.34 -13.70
C PRO A 65 -3.65 -7.50 -12.49
N CYS A 66 -3.43 -8.19 -11.36
CA CYS A 66 -3.12 -7.57 -10.08
C CYS A 66 -1.98 -8.29 -9.38
N VAL A 67 -1.27 -7.55 -8.56
CA VAL A 67 -0.36 -8.09 -7.55
C VAL A 67 -0.82 -7.61 -6.18
N CYS A 68 -0.88 -8.51 -5.21
CA CYS A 68 -1.24 -8.23 -3.83
C CYS A 68 -0.06 -8.48 -2.91
N MET A 69 0.25 -7.51 -2.05
CA MET A 69 1.15 -7.72 -0.92
C MET A 69 0.33 -8.21 0.27
N GLN A 70 0.49 -9.49 0.64
CA GLN A 70 -0.12 -10.01 1.86
C GLN A 70 0.85 -9.85 3.04
N GLY A 71 0.62 -8.77 3.77
CA GLY A 71 1.55 -8.25 4.78
C GLY A 71 2.50 -7.22 4.20
N ARG A 72 2.77 -6.18 4.99
CA ARG A 72 3.69 -5.09 4.69
C ARG A 72 4.85 -5.05 5.68
N PHE A 73 5.73 -4.08 5.52
CA PHE A 73 6.83 -3.83 6.44
C PHE A 73 6.61 -2.48 7.11
N HIS A 74 7.03 -2.34 8.37
CA HIS A 74 6.81 -1.14 9.15
C HIS A 74 8.11 -0.59 9.73
N LEU A 75 8.11 0.72 9.99
CA LEU A 75 9.26 1.41 10.58
C LEU A 75 9.63 0.83 11.96
N TYR A 76 8.64 0.51 12.79
CA TYR A 76 8.87 -0.05 14.12
C TYR A 76 9.49 -1.46 14.10
N GLU A 77 9.53 -2.15 12.95
CA GLU A 77 10.25 -3.44 12.82
C GLU A 77 11.78 -3.23 12.72
N GLY A 78 12.26 -1.98 12.69
CA GLY A 78 13.69 -1.63 12.65
C GLY A 78 14.28 -1.61 11.24
N TYR A 79 13.47 -1.77 10.20
CA TYR A 79 13.94 -1.67 8.82
C TYR A 79 14.20 -0.22 8.41
N PRO A 80 15.27 0.05 7.64
CA PRO A 80 15.42 1.34 6.96
C PRO A 80 14.21 1.62 6.07
N ILE A 81 13.76 2.88 6.02
CA ILE A 81 12.55 3.27 5.27
C ILE A 81 12.65 2.97 3.77
N GLN A 82 13.84 3.00 3.19
CA GLN A 82 14.12 2.62 1.81
C GLN A 82 13.88 1.11 1.58
N LYS A 83 14.14 0.28 2.59
CA LYS A 83 13.90 -1.16 2.54
C LYS A 83 12.42 -1.49 2.67
N ILE A 84 11.69 -0.74 3.49
CA ILE A 84 10.22 -0.84 3.62
C ILE A 84 9.52 -0.48 2.30
N THR A 85 10.00 0.55 1.61
CA THR A 85 9.38 1.08 0.39
C THR A 85 9.91 0.44 -0.91
N LEU A 86 10.92 -0.44 -0.82
CA LEU A 86 11.48 -1.17 -1.97
C LEU A 86 10.42 -1.81 -2.88
N PRO A 87 9.35 -2.46 -2.36
CA PRO A 87 8.33 -3.07 -3.21
C PRO A 87 7.73 -2.07 -4.21
N MET A 88 7.56 -0.79 -3.85
CA MET A 88 7.02 0.23 -4.76
C MET A 88 7.88 0.40 -6.02
N ARG A 89 9.21 0.38 -5.88
CA ARG A 89 10.14 0.44 -7.02
C ARG A 89 10.06 -0.82 -7.87
N VAL A 90 9.92 -1.99 -7.24
CA VAL A 90 9.75 -3.27 -7.94
C VAL A 90 8.45 -3.28 -8.74
N PHE A 91 7.34 -2.81 -8.16
CA PHE A 91 6.06 -2.68 -8.86
C PHE A 91 6.13 -1.73 -10.04
N LYS A 92 6.82 -0.59 -9.90
CA LYS A 92 7.06 0.33 -11.01
C LYS A 92 7.80 -0.35 -12.17
N LEU A 93 8.84 -1.12 -11.88
CA LEU A 93 9.59 -1.87 -12.89
C LEU A 93 8.78 -3.00 -13.53
N MET A 94 7.81 -3.58 -12.81
CA MET A 94 6.85 -4.55 -13.35
C MET A 94 5.70 -3.89 -14.15
N GLY A 95 5.71 -2.56 -14.30
CA GLY A 95 4.71 -1.84 -15.09
C GLY A 95 3.40 -1.56 -14.35
N VAL A 96 3.39 -1.60 -13.01
CA VAL A 96 2.23 -1.18 -12.22
C VAL A 96 2.01 0.33 -12.36
N GLU A 97 0.80 0.72 -12.75
CA GLU A 97 0.42 2.13 -12.96
C GLU A 97 -0.43 2.69 -11.81
N THR A 98 -1.15 1.85 -11.05
CA THR A 98 -2.00 2.27 -9.93
C THR A 98 -1.73 1.42 -8.70
N VAL A 99 -1.71 2.07 -7.53
CA VAL A 99 -1.50 1.43 -6.24
C VAL A 99 -2.65 1.77 -5.29
N PHE A 100 -3.30 0.74 -4.78
CA PHE A 100 -4.25 0.82 -3.67
C PHE A 100 -3.54 0.41 -2.38
N LEU A 101 -3.40 1.36 -1.46
CA LEU A 101 -2.83 1.13 -0.14
C LEU A 101 -3.95 1.02 0.89
N THR A 102 -3.89 0.01 1.75
CA THR A 102 -4.83 -0.14 2.86
C THR A 102 -4.09 -0.35 4.17
N ASN A 103 -4.66 0.18 5.25
CA ASN A 103 -4.14 0.00 6.60
C ASN A 103 -5.26 0.09 7.62
N ALA A 104 -5.02 -0.46 8.80
CA ALA A 104 -5.81 -0.13 9.99
C ALA A 104 -5.30 1.18 10.60
N ALA A 105 -6.20 1.96 11.20
CA ALA A 105 -5.90 3.24 11.83
C ALA A 105 -6.81 3.48 13.04
N GLY A 106 -6.31 4.23 14.03
CA GLY A 106 -7.16 4.80 15.07
C GLY A 106 -7.79 6.11 14.59
N GLY A 107 -9.11 6.25 14.75
CA GLY A 107 -9.84 7.47 14.41
C GLY A 107 -9.52 8.62 15.37
N LEU A 108 -9.11 9.77 14.84
CA LEU A 108 -8.92 11.00 15.62
C LEU A 108 -10.13 11.94 15.54
N ASN A 109 -10.88 11.87 14.44
CA ASN A 109 -12.15 12.56 14.32
C ASN A 109 -13.18 11.86 15.23
N GLN A 110 -13.82 12.62 16.12
CA GLN A 110 -14.78 12.10 17.11
C GLN A 110 -16.04 11.52 16.48
N GLU A 111 -16.33 11.86 15.22
CA GLU A 111 -17.45 11.31 14.46
C GLU A 111 -17.15 9.89 13.92
N TYR A 112 -15.88 9.50 13.85
CA TYR A 112 -15.50 8.20 13.29
C TYR A 112 -15.77 7.08 14.29
N LYS A 113 -16.27 5.97 13.77
CA LYS A 113 -16.58 4.76 14.55
C LYS A 113 -15.64 3.62 14.16
N VAL A 114 -15.49 2.65 15.08
CA VAL A 114 -14.81 1.39 14.74
C VAL A 114 -15.57 0.73 13.59
N GLY A 115 -14.86 0.36 12.53
CA GLY A 115 -15.43 -0.22 11.31
C GLY A 115 -15.65 0.78 10.17
N ASP A 116 -15.55 2.09 10.43
CA ASP A 116 -15.59 3.08 9.36
C ASP A 116 -14.41 2.87 8.39
N VAL A 117 -14.68 3.06 7.10
CA VAL A 117 -13.68 3.07 6.03
C VAL A 117 -13.39 4.52 5.65
N MET A 118 -12.15 4.95 5.81
CA MET A 118 -11.73 6.30 5.46
C MET A 118 -10.87 6.31 4.20
N ILE A 119 -11.35 6.99 3.16
CA ILE A 119 -10.55 7.33 1.98
C ILE A 119 -9.54 8.41 2.39
N MET A 120 -8.25 8.14 2.17
CA MET A 120 -7.19 9.10 2.42
C MET A 120 -7.17 10.14 1.31
N LYS A 121 -7.43 11.40 1.67
CA LYS A 121 -7.28 12.55 0.74
C LYS A 121 -5.92 13.22 0.82
N ASP A 122 -5.24 13.05 1.95
CA ASP A 122 -3.90 13.58 2.19
C ASP A 122 -3.24 12.84 3.37
N HIS A 123 -1.98 13.17 3.65
CA HIS A 123 -1.27 12.68 4.83
C HIS A 123 -0.33 13.70 5.47
N ILE A 124 -0.10 13.52 6.77
CA ILE A 124 0.97 14.18 7.52
C ILE A 124 2.06 13.14 7.77
N ASN A 125 3.25 13.39 7.25
CA ASN A 125 4.39 12.49 7.39
C ASN A 125 5.30 12.92 8.55
N MET A 126 4.95 12.54 9.79
CA MET A 126 5.72 12.92 10.98
C MET A 126 7.19 12.43 10.93
N PRO A 127 7.49 11.17 10.57
CA PRO A 127 8.88 10.74 10.39
C PRO A 127 9.63 11.55 9.33
N GLY A 128 8.94 11.93 8.25
CA GLY A 128 9.52 12.72 7.17
C GLY A 128 10.01 14.10 7.62
N PHE A 129 9.28 14.77 8.52
CA PHE A 129 9.72 16.06 9.09
C PHE A 129 11.03 15.95 9.88
N ALA A 130 11.32 14.77 10.46
CA ALA A 130 12.57 14.50 11.17
C ALA A 130 13.67 13.90 10.26
N GLY A 131 13.49 13.93 8.93
CA GLY A 131 14.47 13.41 7.98
C GLY A 131 14.38 11.89 7.74
N ASN A 132 13.39 11.20 8.31
CA ASN A 132 13.14 9.79 8.02
C ASN A 132 12.15 9.65 6.85
N ASN A 133 12.64 9.89 5.64
CA ASN A 133 11.87 9.85 4.39
C ASN A 133 12.54 8.88 3.38
N PRO A 134 11.76 8.08 2.61
CA PRO A 134 12.32 7.10 1.66
C PRO A 134 13.17 7.71 0.53
N LEU A 135 13.08 9.01 0.30
CA LEU A 135 13.84 9.73 -0.74
C LEU A 135 15.12 10.39 -0.20
N VAL A 136 15.42 10.26 1.10
CA VAL A 136 16.69 10.73 1.66
C VAL A 136 17.83 9.85 1.17
N GLY A 137 18.90 10.50 0.69
CA GLY A 137 20.04 9.89 0.02
C GLY A 137 20.21 10.38 -1.42
N PRO A 138 21.04 9.73 -2.25
CA PRO A 138 21.15 10.01 -3.69
C PRO A 138 19.83 9.79 -4.44
N ASN A 139 19.54 10.62 -5.44
CA ASN A 139 18.41 10.40 -6.35
C ASN A 139 18.77 9.39 -7.43
N ASP A 140 17.80 8.59 -7.84
CA ASP A 140 17.93 7.71 -9.00
C ASP A 140 16.94 8.18 -10.07
N ASP A 141 17.48 8.87 -11.08
CA ASP A 141 16.69 9.55 -12.11
C ASP A 141 15.84 8.59 -12.97
N ARG A 142 16.10 7.28 -12.89
CA ARG A 142 15.27 6.25 -13.52
C ARG A 142 13.88 6.15 -12.91
N PHE A 143 13.69 6.59 -11.65
CA PHE A 143 12.40 6.48 -10.95
C PHE A 143 11.64 7.80 -10.85
N GLY A 144 12.33 8.94 -10.85
CA GLY A 144 11.68 10.23 -10.77
C GLY A 144 12.62 11.40 -10.46
N VAL A 145 12.02 12.58 -10.32
CA VAL A 145 12.73 13.83 -10.04
C VAL A 145 13.25 13.89 -8.61
N ARG A 146 14.26 14.73 -8.38
CA ARG A 146 14.86 14.95 -7.06
C ARG A 146 13.87 15.46 -6.01
N PHE A 147 12.94 16.33 -6.41
CA PHE A 147 11.99 17.01 -5.53
C PHE A 147 10.56 16.82 -6.05
N PRO A 148 9.93 15.66 -5.79
CA PRO A 148 8.57 15.41 -6.24
C PRO A 148 7.55 16.24 -5.43
N CYS A 149 6.52 16.76 -6.10
CA CYS A 149 5.37 17.34 -5.43
C CYS A 149 4.47 16.23 -4.87
N MET A 150 3.85 16.45 -3.71
CA MET A 150 2.92 15.51 -3.08
C MET A 150 1.48 16.04 -3.00
N SER A 151 1.20 17.22 -3.57
CA SER A 151 -0.12 17.88 -3.51
C SER A 151 -1.26 17.07 -4.12
N ASP A 152 -0.94 16.15 -5.02
CA ASP A 152 -1.85 15.28 -5.76
C ASP A 152 -1.51 13.80 -5.59
N ALA A 153 -0.78 13.44 -4.52
CA ALA A 153 -0.37 12.06 -4.25
C ALA A 153 -1.54 11.07 -4.11
N TYR A 154 -2.72 11.56 -3.72
CA TYR A 154 -3.97 10.79 -3.66
C TYR A 154 -4.91 11.22 -4.78
N ASP A 155 -4.94 10.41 -5.85
CA ASP A 155 -5.65 10.73 -7.09
C ASP A 155 -7.13 11.09 -6.84
N ARG A 156 -7.50 12.31 -7.24
CA ARG A 156 -8.85 12.85 -7.00
C ARG A 156 -9.94 12.05 -7.70
N LYS A 157 -9.67 11.49 -8.89
CA LYS A 157 -10.67 10.74 -9.67
C LYS A 157 -10.93 9.38 -9.02
N LEU A 158 -9.89 8.69 -8.56
CA LEU A 158 -10.02 7.42 -7.84
C LEU A 158 -10.75 7.61 -6.50
N ARG A 159 -10.47 8.70 -5.78
CA ARG A 159 -11.21 9.03 -4.54
C ARG A 159 -12.69 9.26 -4.81
N GLN A 160 -13.01 10.08 -5.83
CA GLN A 160 -14.39 10.33 -6.19
C GLN A 160 -15.12 9.04 -6.61
N MET A 161 -14.49 8.22 -7.45
CA MET A 161 -15.04 6.92 -7.86
C MET A 161 -15.33 6.01 -6.66
N ALA A 162 -14.47 5.98 -5.65
CA ALA A 162 -14.71 5.19 -4.45
C ALA A 162 -15.89 5.73 -3.61
N LEU A 163 -16.07 7.05 -3.52
CA LEU A 163 -17.22 7.67 -2.87
C LEU A 163 -18.52 7.41 -3.64
N ASP A 164 -18.49 7.50 -4.97
CA ASP A 164 -19.65 7.24 -5.82
C ASP A 164 -20.11 5.79 -5.66
N VAL A 165 -19.18 4.83 -5.72
CA VAL A 165 -19.47 3.40 -5.50
C VAL A 165 -20.00 3.15 -4.08
N ALA A 166 -19.46 3.82 -3.06
CA ALA A 166 -19.99 3.71 -1.71
C ALA A 166 -21.44 4.19 -1.64
N SER A 167 -21.77 5.28 -2.33
CA SER A 167 -23.13 5.81 -2.39
C SER A 167 -24.09 4.87 -3.14
N GLU A 168 -23.67 4.35 -4.30
CA GLU A 168 -24.43 3.37 -5.09
C GLU A 168 -24.76 2.10 -4.30
N LEU A 169 -23.85 1.67 -3.42
CA LEU A 169 -24.03 0.49 -2.57
C LEU A 169 -24.74 0.79 -1.24
N GLY A 170 -25.07 2.06 -0.95
CA GLY A 170 -25.72 2.47 0.30
C GLY A 170 -24.79 2.46 1.52
N TYR A 171 -23.48 2.64 1.33
CA TYR A 171 -22.44 2.58 2.37
C TYR A 171 -22.00 3.95 2.91
N ASN A 172 -22.73 5.01 2.56
CA ASN A 172 -22.43 6.39 2.98
C ASN A 172 -22.29 6.56 4.51
N ASP A 173 -23.00 5.75 5.30
CA ASP A 173 -23.04 5.88 6.75
C ASP A 173 -21.71 5.57 7.45
N PHE A 174 -20.84 4.77 6.83
CA PHE A 174 -19.53 4.35 7.38
C PHE A 174 -18.35 4.64 6.45
N PHE A 175 -18.60 5.27 5.29
CA PHE A 175 -17.55 5.78 4.41
C PHE A 175 -17.20 7.23 4.77
N ARG A 176 -15.91 7.49 4.98
CA ARG A 176 -15.37 8.79 5.37
C ARG A 176 -14.29 9.23 4.38
N GLU A 177 -13.95 10.51 4.42
CA GLU A 177 -12.75 11.04 3.75
C GLU A 177 -11.94 11.89 4.73
N GLY A 178 -10.62 11.71 4.76
CA GLY A 178 -9.79 12.37 5.78
C GLY A 178 -8.29 12.38 5.51
N VAL A 179 -7.56 13.05 6.41
CA VAL A 179 -6.10 13.17 6.39
C VAL A 179 -5.50 12.13 7.33
N TYR A 180 -4.54 11.35 6.84
CA TYR A 180 -3.87 10.31 7.63
C TYR A 180 -2.56 10.83 8.23
N CYS A 181 -2.36 10.65 9.54
CA CYS A 181 -1.09 10.98 10.18
C CYS A 181 -0.22 9.72 10.37
N VAL A 182 0.94 9.68 9.72
CA VAL A 182 1.90 8.58 9.83
C VAL A 182 2.74 8.77 11.10
N LEU A 183 2.83 7.75 11.95
CA LEU A 183 3.69 7.73 13.13
C LEU A 183 4.75 6.62 13.02
N GLY A 184 5.85 6.76 13.77
CA GLY A 184 6.90 5.73 13.82
C GLY A 184 6.49 4.45 14.54
N GLY A 185 5.59 4.54 15.53
CA GLY A 185 5.18 3.41 16.38
C GLY A 185 6.33 2.92 17.30
N SER A 186 6.20 1.78 17.98
CA SER A 186 5.05 0.87 18.04
C SER A 186 4.02 1.24 19.12
N VAL A 187 4.33 2.21 19.98
CA VAL A 187 3.46 2.64 21.09
C VAL A 187 2.21 3.32 20.51
N LEU A 188 1.04 2.91 21.01
CA LEU A 188 -0.23 3.53 20.66
C LEU A 188 -0.31 4.95 21.25
N ARG A 189 -1.13 5.81 20.62
CA ARG A 189 -1.35 7.17 21.13
C ARG A 189 -1.96 7.11 22.54
N ASN A 190 -1.44 7.95 23.44
CA ASN A 190 -2.01 8.14 24.78
C ASN A 190 -3.39 8.82 24.72
N HIS A 191 -4.31 8.37 25.57
CA HIS A 191 -5.68 8.89 25.70
C HIS A 191 -5.86 9.88 26.87
N ARG A 192 -4.79 10.50 27.36
CA ARG A 192 -4.90 11.50 28.44
C ARG A 192 -5.35 12.85 27.91
#